data_AF-A0A8K0D274-F1
#
_entry.id   AF-A0A8K0D274-F1
#
_cell.length_a   1.000
_cell.length_b   1.000
_cell.length_c   1.000
_cell.angle_alpha   90.00
_cell.angle_beta   90.00
_cell.angle_gamma   90.00
#
_symmetry.space_group_name_H-M   'P 1'
#
loop_
_entity.id
_entity.type
_entity.pdbx_description
1 polymer ?
#
loop_
_entity_poly.entity_id
_entity_poly.type
_entity_poly.pdbx_seq_one_letter_code
_entity_poly.pdbx_strand_id
1 'polypeptide(L)'
;MEISASSAQRQQIAEIEKQTKEQSQRTTTTTRTVNKCGDEIITSTTSNYKTQTFSSNTEWRVRAIAVTNLHLRNNHIYVSSDNIKETGYTYILPENVLKKFVTPFDLQTQMCAFLYGVSSPNNLQVKELRCLVLVPQWGTHQTVHIPHTLLIIPS
;
A
#
# COMPACT_ATOMS: atom_id res chain seq x y z
N MET A 1 -63.84 23.38 -7.09
CA MET A 1 -63.17 24.08 -8.21
C MET A 1 -61.86 23.34 -8.45
N GLU A 2 -61.86 22.35 -9.34
CA GLU A 2 -60.64 21.62 -9.69
C GLU A 2 -59.79 22.50 -10.61
N ILE A 3 -58.63 22.91 -10.10
CA ILE A 3 -57.67 23.76 -10.81
C ILE A 3 -56.95 22.87 -11.81
N SER A 4 -57.44 22.84 -13.05
CA SER A 4 -56.76 22.19 -14.16
C SER A 4 -55.50 23.00 -14.50
N ALA A 5 -54.32 22.43 -14.24
CA ALA A 5 -53.05 23.03 -14.67
C ALA A 5 -53.06 23.27 -16.19
N SER A 6 -52.66 24.48 -16.60
CA SER A 6 -52.74 24.95 -17.99
C SER A 6 -52.09 23.97 -18.99
N SER A 7 -52.70 23.79 -20.16
CA SER A 7 -52.26 22.82 -21.18
C SER A 7 -50.81 23.01 -21.63
N ALA A 8 -50.31 24.26 -21.61
CA ALA A 8 -48.94 24.60 -21.94
C ALA A 8 -47.92 23.98 -20.97
N GLN A 9 -48.27 23.90 -19.69
CA GLN A 9 -47.40 23.34 -18.66
C GLN A 9 -47.29 21.81 -18.80
N ARG A 10 -48.35 21.13 -19.24
CA ARG A 10 -48.32 19.68 -19.54
C ARG A 10 -47.45 19.37 -20.76
N GLN A 11 -47.48 20.23 -21.79
CA GLN A 11 -46.65 20.06 -22.98
C GLN A 11 -45.17 20.27 -22.66
N GLN A 12 -44.83 21.27 -21.84
CA GLN A 12 -43.45 21.49 -21.38
C GLN A 12 -42.93 20.33 -20.53
N ILE A 13 -43.76 19.76 -19.64
CA ILE A 13 -43.35 18.60 -18.82
C ILE A 13 -43.13 17.36 -19.71
N ALA A 14 -44.00 17.11 -20.69
CA ALA A 14 -43.83 16.00 -21.62
C ALA A 14 -42.59 16.17 -22.51
N GLU A 15 -42.24 17.41 -22.88
CA GLU A 15 -41.04 17.71 -23.66
C GLU A 15 -39.75 17.57 -22.82
N ILE A 16 -39.79 17.96 -21.55
CA ILE A 16 -38.71 17.73 -20.57
C ILE A 16 -38.53 16.23 -20.28
N GLU A 17 -39.62 15.48 -20.10
CA GLU A 17 -39.58 14.03 -19.91
C GLU A 17 -39.05 13.31 -21.15
N LYS A 18 -39.41 13.78 -22.35
CA LYS A 18 -38.90 13.25 -23.62
C LYS A 18 -37.41 13.53 -23.79
N GLN A 19 -36.94 14.74 -23.48
CA GLN A 19 -35.50 15.07 -23.45
C GLN A 19 -34.75 14.23 -22.40
N THR A 20 -35.34 14.02 -21.22
CA THR A 20 -34.76 13.18 -20.16
C THR A 20 -34.65 11.71 -20.59
N LYS A 21 -35.62 11.20 -21.37
CA LYS A 21 -35.61 9.85 -21.94
C LYS A 21 -34.61 9.72 -23.10
N GLU A 22 -34.49 10.70 -23.98
CA GLU A 22 -33.52 10.68 -25.08
C GLU A 22 -32.08 10.82 -24.59
N GLN A 23 -31.85 11.56 -23.50
CA GLN A 23 -30.56 11.66 -22.80
C GLN A 23 -30.21 10.42 -21.96
N SER A 24 -31.13 9.45 -21.85
CA SER A 24 -30.89 8.14 -21.22
C SER A 24 -30.28 7.10 -22.18
N GLN A 25 -29.76 7.53 -23.34
CA GLN A 25 -28.69 6.78 -24.00
C GLN A 25 -27.42 6.88 -23.15
N ARG A 26 -27.24 5.88 -22.27
CA ARG A 26 -26.04 5.70 -21.46
C ARG A 26 -24.82 5.47 -22.35
N THR A 27 -24.15 6.54 -22.77
CA THR A 27 -22.83 6.46 -23.41
C THR A 27 -21.85 5.89 -22.39
N THR A 28 -21.53 4.61 -22.54
CA THR A 28 -20.53 3.94 -21.69
C THR A 28 -19.17 4.30 -22.24
N THR A 29 -18.42 5.15 -21.54
CA THR A 29 -17.05 5.47 -21.92
C THR A 29 -16.14 4.40 -21.34
N THR A 30 -15.54 3.58 -22.20
CA THR A 30 -14.51 2.61 -21.83
C THR A 30 -13.15 3.27 -21.96
N THR A 31 -12.46 3.48 -20.84
CA THR A 31 -11.08 3.98 -20.82
C THR A 31 -10.13 2.79 -20.75
N ARG A 32 -9.24 2.67 -21.75
CA ARG A 32 -8.15 1.68 -21.78
C ARG A 32 -6.85 2.37 -21.40
N THR A 33 -6.26 1.97 -20.28
CA THR A 33 -4.96 2.47 -19.83
C THR A 33 -3.98 1.32 -19.76
N VAL A 34 -2.75 1.53 -20.25
CA VAL A 34 -1.69 0.53 -20.23
C VAL A 34 -0.68 0.89 -19.14
N ASN A 35 -0.43 -0.04 -18.22
CA ASN A 35 0.61 0.13 -17.21
C ASN A 35 2.00 -0.01 -17.84
N LYS A 36 3.05 0.46 -17.14
CA LYS A 36 4.45 0.33 -17.60
C LYS A 36 4.88 -1.11 -17.91
N CYS A 37 4.20 -2.11 -17.34
CA CYS A 37 4.46 -3.53 -17.57
C CYS A 37 3.62 -4.15 -18.72
N GLY A 38 2.81 -3.36 -19.43
CA GLY A 38 1.99 -3.83 -20.55
C GLY A 38 0.61 -4.36 -20.19
N ASP A 39 0.26 -4.42 -18.90
CA ASP A 39 -1.07 -4.83 -18.46
C ASP A 39 -2.13 -3.80 -18.84
N GLU A 40 -3.22 -4.27 -19.43
CA GLU A 40 -4.34 -3.44 -19.85
C GLU A 40 -5.40 -3.34 -18.76
N ILE A 41 -5.66 -2.10 -18.31
CA ILE A 41 -6.77 -1.80 -17.42
C ILE A 41 -7.91 -1.25 -18.25
N ILE A 42 -9.03 -1.97 -18.31
CA ILE A 42 -10.25 -1.57 -19.02
C ILE A 42 -11.28 -1.14 -17.97
N THR A 43 -11.54 0.17 -17.88
CA THR A 43 -12.57 0.71 -16.96
C THR A 43 -13.77 1.19 -17.76
N SER A 44 -14.90 0.51 -17.61
CA SER A 44 -16.18 0.91 -18.22
C SER A 44 -16.97 1.80 -17.27
N THR A 45 -17.11 3.08 -17.60
CA THR A 45 -17.83 4.06 -16.76
C THR A 45 -19.19 4.37 -17.38
N THR A 46 -20.27 4.07 -16.64
CA THR A 46 -21.67 4.23 -17.08
C THR A 46 -22.36 5.49 -16.55
N SER A 47 -21.67 6.36 -15.80
CA SER A 47 -22.24 7.58 -15.21
C SER A 47 -21.27 8.76 -15.26
N ASN A 48 -21.74 9.92 -15.73
CA ASN A 48 -20.98 11.17 -15.86
C ASN A 48 -20.36 11.65 -14.53
N TYR A 49 -20.98 11.34 -13.38
CA TYR A 49 -20.47 11.70 -12.05
C TYR A 49 -19.15 10.98 -11.68
N LYS A 50 -18.91 9.79 -12.22
CA LYS A 50 -17.69 9.02 -11.95
C LYS A 50 -16.50 9.46 -12.80
N THR A 51 -16.71 10.35 -13.77
CA THR A 51 -15.64 10.82 -14.69
C THR A 51 -14.64 11.76 -13.99
N GLN A 52 -15.03 12.43 -12.90
CA GLN A 52 -14.17 13.43 -12.25
C GLN A 52 -13.18 12.89 -11.22
N THR A 53 -13.40 11.68 -10.69
CA THR A 53 -12.55 11.17 -9.59
C THR A 53 -12.10 9.75 -9.89
N PHE A 54 -11.17 9.63 -10.84
CA PHE A 54 -10.28 8.47 -10.88
C PHE A 54 -9.22 8.65 -9.79
N SER A 55 -9.48 8.14 -8.59
CA SER A 55 -8.44 7.98 -7.57
C SER A 55 -7.81 6.60 -7.71
N SER A 56 -6.52 6.55 -8.01
CA SER A 56 -5.74 5.33 -7.79
C SER A 56 -5.81 5.02 -6.29
N ASN A 57 -6.33 3.85 -5.91
CA ASN A 57 -6.57 3.41 -4.52
C ASN A 57 -5.32 3.34 -3.62
N THR A 58 -4.18 3.89 -4.03
CA THR A 58 -2.95 3.92 -3.25
C THR A 58 -2.49 5.37 -3.13
N GLU A 59 -2.84 6.00 -2.01
CA GLU A 59 -2.43 7.36 -1.61
C GLU A 59 -0.92 7.42 -1.27
N TRP A 60 -0.07 7.07 -2.25
CA TRP A 60 1.38 6.98 -2.11
C TRP A 60 2.00 8.33 -1.72
N ARG A 61 1.36 9.45 -2.11
CA ARG A 61 1.82 10.81 -1.77
C ARG A 61 1.72 11.08 -0.28
N VAL A 62 0.56 10.79 0.30
CA VAL A 62 0.33 10.94 1.75
C VAL A 62 1.30 10.07 2.53
N ARG A 63 1.52 8.84 2.07
CA ARG A 63 2.50 7.91 2.66
C ARG A 63 3.93 8.43 2.56
N ALA A 64 4.35 8.91 1.38
CA ALA A 64 5.69 9.45 1.18
C ALA A 64 5.96 10.64 2.11
N ILE A 65 4.97 11.53 2.33
CA ILE A 65 5.08 12.62 3.30
C ILE A 65 5.22 12.05 4.72
N ALA A 66 4.43 11.04 5.09
CA ALA A 66 4.48 10.46 6.43
C ALA A 66 5.82 9.77 6.74
N VAL A 67 6.45 9.11 5.76
CA VAL A 67 7.77 8.45 5.91
C VAL A 67 8.88 9.42 6.29
N THR A 68 8.77 10.71 5.92
CA THR A 68 9.77 11.72 6.32
C THR A 68 9.96 11.82 7.83
N ASN A 69 8.93 11.47 8.63
CA ASN A 69 8.97 11.49 10.09
C ASN A 69 9.39 10.15 10.72
N LEU A 70 9.66 9.11 9.93
CA LEU A 70 9.92 7.77 10.45
C LEU A 70 11.20 7.70 11.29
N HIS A 71 12.19 8.54 10.96
CA HIS A 71 13.43 8.69 11.72
C HIS A 71 13.20 9.10 13.18
N LEU A 72 12.09 9.78 13.51
CA LEU A 72 11.77 10.18 14.89
C LEU A 72 11.47 8.95 15.78
N ARG A 73 11.01 7.84 15.17
CA ARG A 73 10.74 6.59 15.91
C ARG A 73 12.02 5.90 16.38
N ASN A 74 13.16 6.17 15.74
CA ASN A 74 14.45 5.60 16.13
C ASN A 74 14.91 6.04 17.53
N ASN A 75 14.30 7.08 18.11
CA ASN A 75 14.61 7.55 19.47
C ASN A 75 13.93 6.72 20.56
N HIS A 76 12.82 6.03 20.24
CA HIS A 76 11.99 5.32 21.21
C HIS A 76 11.71 3.90 20.70
N ILE A 77 12.69 3.02 20.89
CA ILE A 77 12.60 1.61 20.49
C ILE A 77 12.39 0.77 21.76
N TYR A 78 11.31 -0.01 21.78
CA TYR A 78 10.99 -0.92 22.87
C TYR A 78 11.23 -2.37 22.44
N VAL A 79 11.82 -3.16 23.32
CA VAL A 79 12.05 -4.60 23.13
C VAL A 79 11.16 -5.34 24.11
N SER A 80 10.33 -6.26 23.63
CA SER A 80 9.55 -7.13 24.51
C SER A 80 10.51 -8.05 25.26
N SER A 81 10.31 -8.18 26.57
CA SER A 81 11.05 -9.07 27.46
C SER A 81 10.38 -10.44 27.62
N ASP A 82 9.33 -10.73 26.86
CA ASP A 82 8.50 -11.92 27.08
C ASP A 82 9.21 -13.20 26.60
N ASN A 83 9.02 -14.30 27.33
CA ASN A 83 9.44 -15.66 26.96
C ASN A 83 10.96 -15.89 26.77
N ILE A 84 11.79 -15.35 27.67
CA ILE A 84 13.20 -15.75 27.76
C ILE A 84 13.26 -17.21 28.20
N LYS A 85 13.41 -18.13 27.23
CA LYS A 85 13.68 -19.53 27.51
C LYS A 85 15.16 -19.67 27.88
N GLU A 86 15.45 -20.27 29.02
CA GLU A 86 16.84 -20.52 29.47
C GLU A 86 17.66 -21.36 28.49
N THR A 87 17.00 -22.13 27.61
CA THR A 87 17.63 -22.99 26.60
C THR A 87 17.69 -22.36 25.20
N GLY A 88 17.24 -21.11 25.03
CA GLY A 88 17.21 -20.44 23.73
C GLY A 88 18.46 -19.64 23.39
N TYR A 89 18.66 -19.35 22.10
CA TYR A 89 19.69 -18.40 21.66
C TYR A 89 19.29 -16.97 22.01
N THR A 90 20.26 -16.18 22.45
CA THR A 90 20.10 -14.72 22.64
C THR A 90 20.65 -14.00 21.41
N TYR A 91 19.82 -13.18 20.75
CA TYR A 91 20.23 -12.42 19.58
C TYR A 91 20.55 -10.98 19.94
N ILE A 92 21.72 -10.49 19.54
CA ILE A 92 22.15 -9.11 19.72
C ILE A 92 22.06 -8.40 18.36
N LEU A 93 21.23 -7.37 18.27
CA LEU A 93 21.09 -6.52 17.08
C LEU A 93 21.78 -5.16 17.32
N PRO A 94 22.76 -4.77 16.49
CA PRO A 94 23.39 -3.46 16.58
C PRO A 94 22.40 -2.32 16.30
N GLU A 95 22.36 -1.33 17.20
CA GLU A 95 21.40 -0.21 17.13
C GLU A 95 21.57 0.62 15.85
N ASN A 96 22.80 0.86 15.42
CA ASN A 96 23.09 1.60 14.19
C ASN A 96 22.52 0.92 12.94
N VAL A 97 22.53 -0.41 12.90
CA VAL A 97 22.00 -1.19 11.79
C VAL A 97 20.47 -1.14 11.81
N LEU A 98 19.85 -1.28 12.99
CA LEU A 98 18.40 -1.15 13.16
C LEU A 98 17.90 0.24 12.73
N LYS A 99 18.55 1.31 13.18
CA LYS A 99 18.17 2.70 12.84
C LYS A 99 18.25 2.99 11.34
N LYS A 100 19.29 2.48 10.67
CA LYS A 100 19.43 2.59 9.21
C LYS A 100 18.37 1.77 8.49
N PHE A 101 18.02 0.60 9.02
CA PHE A 101 17.02 -0.29 8.44
C PHE A 101 15.59 0.27 8.51
N VAL A 102 15.22 0.92 9.60
CA VAL A 102 13.87 1.50 9.77
C VAL A 102 13.66 2.74 8.89
N THR A 103 14.71 3.46 8.53
CA THR A 103 14.58 4.73 7.77
C THR A 103 13.89 4.59 6.40
N PRO A 104 14.20 3.61 5.53
CA PRO A 104 13.55 3.43 4.24
C PRO A 104 12.17 2.74 4.30
N PHE A 105 11.63 2.44 5.49
CA PHE A 105 10.36 1.73 5.61
C PHE A 105 9.16 2.61 5.26
N ASP A 106 8.03 1.93 5.03
CA ASP A 106 6.72 2.54 4.89
C ASP A 106 5.80 2.15 6.05
N LEU A 107 4.76 2.96 6.31
CA LEU A 107 3.84 2.77 7.43
C LEU A 107 2.73 1.75 7.17
N GLN A 108 2.43 1.42 5.91
CA GLN A 108 1.34 0.53 5.51
C GLN A 108 1.83 -0.73 4.79
N THR A 109 3.08 -0.75 4.34
CA THR A 109 3.67 -1.88 3.62
C THR A 109 4.80 -2.49 4.43
N GLN A 110 4.71 -3.80 4.65
CA GLN A 110 5.76 -4.55 5.33
C GLN A 110 6.99 -4.69 4.44
N MET A 111 8.17 -4.71 5.06
CA MET A 111 9.45 -5.05 4.44
C MET A 111 10.19 -6.03 5.36
N CYS A 112 11.00 -6.90 4.78
CA CYS A 112 11.84 -7.84 5.50
C CYS A 112 13.30 -7.74 5.07
N ALA A 113 14.19 -8.26 5.93
CA ALA A 113 15.59 -8.45 5.59
C ALA A 113 16.07 -9.79 6.13
N PHE A 114 17.05 -10.37 5.46
CA PHE A 114 17.76 -11.54 5.96
C PHE A 114 18.78 -11.11 7.01
N LEU A 115 18.82 -11.86 8.11
CA LEU A 115 19.72 -11.63 9.24
C LEU A 115 20.97 -12.50 9.08
N TYR A 116 22.14 -11.88 9.04
CA TYR A 116 23.42 -12.60 9.05
C TYR A 116 24.22 -12.19 10.28
N GLY A 117 24.80 -13.18 10.93
CA GLY A 117 25.52 -13.00 12.18
C GLY A 117 26.43 -14.17 12.49
N VAL A 118 27.17 -14.03 13.59
CA VAL A 118 28.11 -15.04 14.08
C VAL A 118 27.85 -15.30 15.55
N SER A 119 28.21 -16.50 16.02
CA SER A 119 28.24 -16.74 17.47
C SER A 119 29.35 -15.91 18.12
N SER A 120 29.07 -15.40 19.31
CA SER A 120 30.10 -14.73 20.11
C SER A 120 31.23 -15.73 20.45
N PRO A 121 32.51 -15.34 20.39
CA PRO A 121 33.63 -16.24 20.68
C PRO A 121 33.62 -16.73 22.13
N ASN A 122 33.06 -15.95 23.05
CA ASN A 122 33.04 -16.25 24.48
C ASN A 122 31.78 -17.02 24.91
N ASN A 123 30.69 -16.94 24.13
CA ASN A 123 29.43 -17.61 24.44
C ASN A 123 28.68 -17.99 23.16
N LEU A 124 28.65 -19.28 22.84
CA LEU A 124 28.01 -19.80 21.62
C LEU A 124 26.48 -19.62 21.61
N GLN A 125 25.86 -19.48 22.78
CA GLN A 125 24.41 -19.21 22.92
C GLN A 125 24.04 -17.77 22.54
N VAL A 126 25.03 -16.89 22.39
CA VAL A 126 24.83 -15.51 21.95
C VAL A 126 25.13 -15.42 20.45
N LYS A 127 24.14 -14.94 19.68
CA LYS A 127 24.23 -14.71 18.24
C LYS A 127 24.30 -13.20 17.99
N GLU A 128 25.46 -12.73 17.56
CA GLU A 128 25.69 -11.33 17.23
C GLU A 128 25.34 -11.09 15.76
N LEU A 129 24.29 -10.32 15.51
CA LEU A 129 23.90 -9.92 14.16
C LEU A 129 24.89 -8.88 13.63
N ARG A 130 25.44 -9.12 12.44
CA ARG A 130 26.44 -8.25 11.80
C ARG A 130 25.86 -7.50 10.60
N CYS A 131 24.92 -8.13 9.89
CA CYS A 131 24.40 -7.60 8.64
C CYS A 131 22.90 -7.86 8.49
N LEU A 132 22.21 -6.89 7.90
CA LEU A 132 20.85 -7.01 7.37
C LEU A 132 20.93 -6.91 5.86
N VAL A 133 20.36 -7.89 5.17
CA VAL A 133 20.42 -7.95 3.71
C VAL A 133 19.04 -7.76 3.14
N LEU A 134 18.88 -6.68 2.38
CA LEU A 134 17.68 -6.37 1.62
C LEU A 134 17.77 -7.03 0.24
N VAL A 135 16.76 -7.84 -0.08
CA VAL A 135 16.54 -8.39 -1.42
C VAL A 135 15.50 -7.57 -2.17
N PRO A 136 15.46 -7.65 -3.51
CA PRO A 136 14.31 -7.20 -4.28
C PRO A 136 13.04 -7.80 -3.69
N GLN A 137 12.09 -6.95 -3.29
CA GLN A 137 10.88 -7.39 -2.60
C GLN A 137 9.75 -6.38 -2.80
N TRP A 138 8.52 -6.82 -2.59
CA TRP A 138 7.36 -5.95 -2.43
C TRP A 138 6.48 -6.50 -1.30
N GLY A 139 5.75 -5.63 -0.62
CA GLY A 139 4.94 -6.00 0.52
C GLY A 139 3.49 -5.59 0.40
N THR A 140 2.68 -6.16 1.28
CA THR A 140 1.34 -5.69 1.63
C THR A 140 1.35 -5.25 3.10
N HIS A 141 0.19 -4.91 3.67
CA HIS A 141 0.08 -4.65 5.11
C HIS A 141 0.28 -5.91 5.97
N GLN A 142 0.14 -7.10 5.38
CA GLN A 142 0.14 -8.37 6.12
C GLN A 142 1.31 -9.30 5.78
N THR A 143 1.86 -9.18 4.57
CA THR A 143 2.84 -10.13 4.03
C THR A 143 3.92 -9.42 3.23
N VAL A 144 5.07 -10.09 3.07
CA VAL A 144 6.16 -9.65 2.20
C VAL A 144 6.42 -10.73 1.14
N HIS A 145 6.58 -10.31 -0.10
CA HIS A 145 6.90 -11.16 -1.23
C HIS A 145 8.36 -10.96 -1.62
N ILE A 146 9.13 -12.04 -1.53
CA ILE A 146 10.56 -12.10 -1.85
C ILE A 146 10.83 -13.17 -2.90
N PRO A 147 11.89 -13.04 -3.70
CA PRO A 147 12.31 -14.08 -4.64
C PRO A 147 12.77 -15.34 -3.90
N HIS A 148 12.57 -16.50 -4.53
CA HIS A 148 12.92 -17.81 -3.96
C HIS A 148 14.43 -18.09 -3.91
N THR A 149 15.24 -17.29 -4.61
CA THR A 149 16.69 -17.45 -4.62
C THR A 149 17.28 -16.93 -3.31
N LEU A 150 17.82 -17.84 -2.50
CA LEU A 150 18.56 -17.48 -1.29
C LEU A 150 19.83 -16.71 -1.67
N LEU A 151 20.05 -15.55 -1.06
CA LEU A 151 21.32 -14.86 -1.17
C LEU A 151 22.39 -15.65 -0.40
N ILE A 152 23.28 -16.29 -1.14
CA ILE A 152 24.52 -16.82 -0.58
C ILE A 152 25.52 -15.66 -0.60
N ILE A 153 25.83 -15.10 0.57
CA ILE A 153 26.97 -14.19 0.69
C ILE A 153 28.22 -15.07 0.72
N PRO A 154 29.17 -14.93 -0.22
CA PRO A 154 30.43 -15.67 -0.16
C PRO A 154 31.17 -15.31 1.14
N SER A 155 31.60 -16.35 1.85
CA SER A 155 32.34 -16.29 3.12
C SER A 155 33.70 -15.62 2.98
#